data_AF-A0AAN4YT25-F1
#
_entry.id   AF-A0AAN4YT25-F1
#
_cell.length_a   1.000
_cell.length_b   1.000
_cell.length_c   1.000
_cell.angle_alpha   90.00
_cell.angle_beta   90.00
_cell.angle_gamma   90.00
#
_symmetry.space_group_name_H-M   'P 1'
#
loop_
_entity.id
_entity.type
_entity.pdbx_description
1 polymer ?
#
loop_
_entity_poly.entity_id
_entity_poly.type
_entity_poly.pdbx_seq_one_letter_code
_entity_poly.pdbx_strand_id
1 'polypeptide(L)'
;MLTGSIPLNSTVSEPVTTEDNDPKGPYAIPTLIVTALFQGFSAFYAYTRYLSSGHTAFAIGMIGYSVVAAIGLWCALFASSNGKISRKTGADKRTTGFPFKNTEAAKKHAWKKSS
;
A
#
# COMPACT_ATOMS: atom_id res chain seq x y z
N MET A 1 13.95 -14.23 -19.50
CA MET A 1 14.83 -13.42 -18.63
C MET A 1 14.18 -13.32 -17.26
N LEU A 2 14.51 -14.25 -16.36
CA LEU A 2 14.04 -14.36 -14.96
C LEU A 2 15.23 -14.17 -14.00
N THR A 3 16.20 -13.35 -14.40
CA THR A 3 17.37 -13.05 -13.57
C THR A 3 17.03 -11.91 -12.61
N GLY A 4 16.10 -12.17 -11.70
CA GLY A 4 16.00 -11.41 -10.46
C GLY A 4 17.15 -11.86 -9.58
N SER A 5 18.28 -11.16 -9.65
CA SER A 5 19.39 -11.35 -8.73
C SER A 5 18.89 -11.00 -7.33
N ILE A 6 18.39 -12.00 -6.61
CA ILE A 6 17.99 -11.88 -5.21
C ILE A 6 19.29 -11.62 -4.43
N PRO A 7 19.49 -10.43 -3.84
CA PRO A 7 20.66 -10.20 -3.02
C PRO A 7 20.52 -11.05 -1.76
N LEU A 8 21.19 -12.20 -1.74
CA LEU A 8 21.38 -13.07 -0.57
C LEU A 8 22.41 -12.45 0.39
N ASN A 9 22.22 -11.19 0.77
CA ASN A 9 23.05 -10.55 1.77
C ASN A 9 22.23 -10.32 3.05
N SER A 10 22.87 -10.52 4.19
CA SER A 10 22.31 -10.57 5.55
C SER A 10 21.68 -9.25 6.05
N THR A 11 21.38 -8.30 5.17
CA THR A 11 20.73 -7.02 5.48
C THR A 11 19.20 -7.12 5.55
N VAL A 12 18.61 -8.33 5.45
CA VAL A 12 17.16 -8.56 5.56
C VAL A 12 16.60 -8.13 6.93
N SER A 13 17.41 -8.06 7.99
CA SER A 13 16.99 -7.57 9.32
C SER A 13 16.69 -6.07 9.38
N GLU A 14 17.20 -5.27 8.45
CA GLU A 14 16.95 -3.83 8.47
C GLU A 14 15.53 -3.54 7.92
N PRO A 15 14.72 -2.74 8.64
CA PRO A 15 13.38 -2.40 8.19
C PRO A 15 13.46 -1.72 6.82
N VAL A 16 12.55 -2.08 5.91
CA VAL A 16 12.44 -1.42 4.60
C VAL A 16 12.27 0.08 4.83
N THR A 17 13.21 0.85 4.32
CA THR A 17 13.17 2.31 4.40
C THR A 17 12.55 2.86 3.12
N THR A 18 11.89 4.01 3.21
CA THR A 18 11.27 4.68 2.05
C THR A 18 12.27 5.49 1.22
N GLU A 19 13.57 5.37 1.50
CA GLU A 19 14.63 6.12 0.83
C GLU A 19 14.87 5.56 -0.57
N ASP A 20 15.08 6.43 -1.56
CA ASP A 20 15.31 6.09 -2.98
C ASP A 20 16.54 5.17 -3.22
N ASN A 21 17.38 4.95 -2.20
CA ASN A 21 18.59 4.13 -2.25
C ASN A 21 18.45 2.78 -1.54
N ASP A 22 17.25 2.43 -1.05
CA ASP A 22 17.01 1.10 -0.49
C ASP A 22 16.87 0.07 -1.63
N PRO A 23 17.78 -0.91 -1.77
CA PRO A 23 17.68 -1.95 -2.80
C PRO A 23 16.42 -2.82 -2.66
N LYS A 24 15.71 -2.77 -1.52
CA LYS A 24 14.41 -3.42 -1.28
C LYS A 24 13.21 -2.61 -1.77
N GLY A 25 13.41 -1.32 -2.05
CA GLY A 25 12.37 -0.37 -2.46
C GLY A 25 11.48 -0.81 -3.63
N PRO A 26 12.00 -1.48 -4.69
CA PRO A 26 11.17 -1.88 -5.83
C PRO A 26 10.19 -3.02 -5.56
N TYR A 27 10.48 -3.88 -4.56
CA TYR A 27 9.73 -5.12 -4.32
C TYR A 27 8.79 -5.03 -3.12
N ALA A 28 8.97 -4.05 -2.25
CA ALA A 28 8.13 -3.87 -1.06
C ALA A 28 6.66 -3.59 -1.42
N ILE A 29 6.40 -2.73 -2.41
CA ILE A 29 5.02 -2.34 -2.76
C ILE A 29 4.25 -3.47 -3.45
N PRO A 30 4.80 -4.15 -4.48
CA PRO A 30 4.08 -5.26 -5.12
C PRO A 30 3.81 -6.41 -4.16
N THR A 31 4.77 -6.77 -3.30
CA THR A 31 4.59 -7.86 -2.33
C THR A 31 3.53 -7.51 -1.28
N LEU A 32 3.52 -6.27 -0.81
CA LEU A 32 2.51 -5.77 0.12
C LEU A 32 1.10 -5.81 -0.50
N ILE A 33 0.94 -5.37 -1.75
CA ILE A 33 -0.36 -5.43 -2.46
C ILE A 33 -0.83 -6.88 -2.63
N VAL A 34 0.05 -7.78 -3.07
CA VAL A 34 -0.28 -9.21 -3.26
C VAL A 34 -0.69 -9.85 -1.94
N THR A 35 0.04 -9.56 -0.87
CA THR A 35 -0.25 -10.06 0.47
C THR A 35 -1.61 -9.55 0.95
N ALA A 36 -1.87 -8.24 0.84
CA ALA A 36 -3.16 -7.65 1.22
C ALA A 36 -4.34 -8.26 0.45
N LEU A 37 -4.19 -8.50 -0.86
CA LEU A 37 -5.22 -9.16 -1.67
C LEU A 37 -5.43 -10.62 -1.24
N PHE A 38 -4.36 -11.36 -0.98
CA PHE A 38 -4.44 -12.74 -0.51
C PHE A 38 -5.19 -12.84 0.83
N GLN A 39 -4.87 -11.96 1.79
CA GLN A 39 -5.62 -11.85 3.04
C GLN A 39 -7.09 -11.46 2.81
N GLY A 40 -7.38 -10.55 1.87
CA GLY A 40 -8.75 -10.19 1.51
C GLY A 40 -9.57 -11.35 0.95
N PHE A 41 -9.00 -12.13 0.02
CA PHE A 41 -9.64 -13.33 -0.52
C PHE A 41 -9.83 -14.42 0.55
N SER A 42 -8.86 -14.56 1.46
CA SER A 42 -8.95 -15.51 2.58
C SER A 42 -10.08 -15.13 3.55
N ALA A 43 -10.26 -13.84 3.82
CA ALA A 43 -11.38 -13.34 4.61
C ALA A 43 -12.72 -13.62 3.94
N PHE A 44 -12.83 -13.40 2.62
CA PHE A 44 -14.05 -13.70 1.85
C PHE A 44 -14.36 -15.21 1.84
N TYR A 45 -13.33 -16.06 1.70
CA TYR A 45 -13.49 -17.51 1.79
C TYR A 45 -13.97 -17.92 3.19
N ALA A 46 -13.37 -17.39 4.25
CA ALA A 46 -13.81 -17.66 5.63
C ALA A 46 -15.25 -17.20 5.86
N TYR A 47 -15.68 -16.07 5.27
CA TYR A 47 -17.07 -15.60 5.30
C TYR A 47 -18.04 -16.57 4.64
N THR A 48 -17.75 -17.00 3.40
CA THR A 48 -18.61 -17.96 2.69
C THR A 48 -18.70 -19.31 3.42
N ARG A 49 -17.61 -19.77 4.03
CA ARG A 49 -17.60 -20.98 4.88
C ARG A 49 -18.36 -20.80 6.18
N TYR A 50 -18.28 -19.62 6.80
CA TYR A 50 -19.06 -19.30 7.99
C TYR A 50 -20.57 -19.37 7.70
N LEU A 51 -21.03 -18.81 6.58
CA LEU A 51 -22.44 -18.89 6.17
C LEU A 51 -22.92 -20.32 5.92
N SER A 52 -22.08 -21.17 5.35
CA SER A 52 -22.44 -22.56 5.04
C SER A 52 -22.37 -23.50 6.24
N SER A 53 -21.40 -23.32 7.14
CA SER A 53 -21.11 -24.28 8.20
C SER A 53 -21.52 -23.81 9.59
N GLY A 54 -21.76 -22.51 9.80
CA GLY A 54 -22.13 -21.92 11.10
C GLY A 54 -21.04 -22.00 12.19
N HIS A 55 -19.84 -22.49 11.87
CA HIS A 55 -18.77 -22.67 12.85
C HIS A 55 -18.09 -21.33 13.16
N THR A 56 -18.11 -20.94 14.44
CA THR A 56 -17.54 -19.68 14.94
C THR A 56 -16.05 -19.52 14.67
N ALA A 57 -15.31 -20.62 14.51
CA ALA A 57 -13.90 -20.60 14.12
C ALA A 57 -13.67 -19.86 12.78
N PHE A 58 -14.58 -20.02 11.81
CA PHE A 58 -14.48 -19.29 10.54
C PHE A 58 -14.81 -17.81 10.69
N ALA A 59 -15.65 -17.43 11.67
CA ALA A 59 -15.90 -16.02 11.97
C ALA A 59 -14.66 -15.34 12.56
N ILE A 60 -13.96 -16.00 13.49
CA ILE A 60 -12.70 -15.49 14.05
C ILE A 60 -11.63 -15.38 12.96
N GLY A 61 -11.53 -16.41 12.09
CA GLY A 61 -10.64 -16.39 10.94
C GLY A 61 -10.93 -15.22 9.99
N MET A 62 -12.20 -15.00 9.64
CA MET A 62 -12.62 -13.86 8.82
C MET A 62 -12.17 -12.51 9.40
N ILE A 63 -12.39 -12.31 10.70
CA ILE A 63 -11.98 -11.08 11.39
C ILE A 63 -10.45 -10.95 11.32
N GLY A 64 -9.70 -11.99 11.66
CA GLY A 64 -8.24 -11.98 11.62
C GLY A 64 -7.70 -11.63 10.23
N TYR A 65 -8.19 -12.30 9.18
CA TYR A 65 -7.77 -12.00 7.80
C TYR A 65 -8.16 -10.58 7.36
N SER A 66 -9.34 -10.09 7.76
CA SER A 66 -9.80 -8.73 7.43
C SER A 66 -8.94 -7.63 8.06
N VAL A 67 -8.51 -7.81 9.30
CA VAL A 67 -7.64 -6.85 10.01
C VAL A 67 -6.29 -6.74 9.31
N VAL A 68 -5.68 -7.88 8.96
CA VAL A 68 -4.39 -7.89 8.26
C VAL A 68 -4.53 -7.28 6.85
N ALA A 69 -5.63 -7.56 6.14
CA ALA A 69 -5.92 -6.93 4.85
C ALA A 69 -6.08 -5.40 4.98
N ALA A 70 -6.74 -4.91 6.03
CA ALA A 70 -6.91 -3.48 6.29
C ALA A 70 -5.58 -2.78 6.60
N ILE A 71 -4.69 -3.43 7.36
CA ILE A 71 -3.33 -2.92 7.62
C ILE A 71 -2.53 -2.88 6.31
N GLY A 72 -2.61 -3.93 5.49
CA GLY A 72 -1.98 -3.94 4.16
C GLY A 72 -2.49 -2.82 3.26
N LEU A 73 -3.81 -2.61 3.19
CA LEU A 73 -4.40 -1.51 2.45
C LEU A 73 -3.94 -0.15 2.98
N TRP A 74 -3.89 0.04 4.30
CA TRP A 74 -3.39 1.25 4.93
C TRP A 74 -1.94 1.53 4.53
N CYS A 75 -1.07 0.52 4.60
CA CYS A 75 0.33 0.68 4.20
C CYS A 75 0.46 0.98 2.71
N ALA A 76 -0.35 0.35 1.85
CA ALA A 76 -0.36 0.65 0.42
C ALA A 76 -0.78 2.10 0.12
N LEU A 77 -1.74 2.65 0.86
CA LEU A 77 -2.27 4.00 0.64
C LEU A 77 -1.41 5.11 1.26
N PHE A 78 -0.90 4.88 2.48
CA PHE A 78 -0.28 5.93 3.29
C PHE A 78 1.22 5.70 3.52
N ALA A 79 1.69 4.45 3.55
CA ALA A 79 3.12 4.17 3.71
C ALA A 79 3.87 4.19 2.37
N SER A 80 3.17 3.98 1.24
CA SER A 80 3.73 4.15 -0.13
C SER A 80 3.76 5.62 -0.57
N SER A 81 4.09 6.53 0.35
CA SER A 81 4.34 7.93 0.02
C SER A 81 5.78 8.07 -0.45
N ASN A 82 6.01 7.74 -1.72
CA ASN A 82 7.20 8.20 -2.42
C ASN A 82 7.01 9.71 -2.70
N GLY A 83 7.18 10.50 -1.66
CA GLY A 83 6.92 11.94 -1.62
C GLY A 83 7.87 12.69 -2.54
N LYS A 84 7.49 12.91 -3.80
CA LYS A 84 8.18 13.84 -4.69
C LYS A 84 7.81 15.27 -4.32
N ILE A 85 8.35 15.74 -3.20
CA ILE A 85 8.30 17.15 -2.82
C ILE A 85 9.24 17.92 -3.74
N SER A 86 8.71 18.95 -4.39
CA SER A 86 9.50 19.78 -5.29
C SER A 86 10.48 20.64 -4.51
N ARG A 87 11.81 20.45 -4.69
CA ARG A 87 12.83 21.32 -4.09
C ARG A 87 12.66 22.81 -4.43
N LYS A 88 12.03 23.14 -5.56
CA LYS A 88 11.83 24.54 -6.00
C LYS A 88 10.64 25.23 -5.33
N THR A 89 9.64 24.48 -4.90
CA THR A 89 8.35 25.05 -4.46
C THR A 89 7.86 24.51 -3.11
N GLY A 90 8.55 23.52 -2.52
CA GLY A 90 8.14 22.85 -1.27
C GLY A 90 6.83 22.06 -1.38
N ALA A 91 6.08 22.23 -2.47
CA ALA A 91 4.81 21.59 -2.70
C ALA A 91 4.98 20.16 -3.22
N ASP A 92 4.07 19.29 -2.79
CA ASP A 92 3.93 17.94 -3.34
C ASP A 92 3.63 18.01 -4.85
N LYS A 93 4.47 17.34 -5.65
CA LYS A 93 4.29 17.27 -7.10
C LYS A 93 3.08 16.43 -7.47
N ARG A 94 2.64 15.49 -6.63
CA ARG A 94 1.46 14.66 -6.92
C ARG A 94 0.19 15.42 -6.55
N THR A 95 -0.45 16.03 -7.55
CA THR A 95 -1.79 16.65 -7.42
C THR A 95 -2.94 15.64 -7.49
N THR A 96 -2.62 14.35 -7.54
CA THR A 96 -3.62 13.30 -7.72
C THR A 96 -4.40 13.17 -6.41
N GLY A 97 -5.64 13.66 -6.39
CA GLY A 97 -6.53 13.68 -5.22
C GLY A 97 -7.06 12.30 -4.80
N PHE A 98 -6.18 11.30 -4.78
CA PHE A 98 -6.44 9.93 -4.36
C PHE A 98 -5.71 9.66 -3.05
N PRO A 99 -6.33 8.98 -2.05
CA PRO A 99 -7.74 8.60 -1.98
C PRO A 99 -8.67 9.77 -1.56
N PHE A 100 -8.12 10.88 -1.07
CA PHE A 100 -8.88 12.06 -0.66
C PHE A 100 -8.48 13.30 -1.48
N LYS A 101 -9.47 14.13 -1.80
CA LYS A 101 -9.28 15.37 -2.57
C LYS A 101 -8.41 16.34 -1.77
N ASN A 102 -7.23 16.66 -2.29
CA ASN A 102 -6.34 17.67 -1.73
C ASN A 102 -6.71 19.06 -2.28
N THR A 103 -7.45 19.85 -1.50
CA THR A 103 -7.86 21.22 -1.84
C THR A 103 -6.67 22.18 -1.93
N GLU A 104 -5.61 21.97 -1.14
CA GLU A 104 -4.38 22.77 -1.17
C GLU A 104 -3.59 22.54 -2.46
N ALA A 105 -3.50 21.29 -2.92
CA ALA A 105 -2.84 20.96 -4.18
C ALA A 105 -3.61 21.48 -5.41
N ALA A 106 -4.93 21.67 -5.32
CA ALA A 106 -5.74 22.23 -6.41
C ALA A 106 -5.48 23.73 -6.66
N LYS A 107 -5.10 24.49 -5.62
CA LYS A 107 -4.81 25.93 -5.73
C LYS A 107 -3.64 26.22 -6.69
N LYS A 108 -2.70 25.27 -6.83
CA LYS A 108 -1.53 25.39 -7.73
C LYS A 108 -1.87 25.40 -9.23
N HIS A 109 -3.05 24.91 -9.61
CA HIS A 109 -3.53 24.90 -11.00
C HIS A 109 -4.64 25.93 -11.27
N ALA A 110 -5.12 26.65 -10.25
CA ALA A 110 -6.17 27.66 -10.40
C ALA A 110 -5.72 28.82 -11.31
N TRP A 111 -4.46 29.25 -11.19
CA TRP A 111 -3.86 30.28 -12.05
C TRP A 111 -3.83 29.89 -13.55
N LYS A 112 -3.75 28.60 -13.86
CA LYS A 112 -3.69 28.13 -15.26
C LYS A 112 -5.07 28.01 -15.93
N LYS A 113 -6.15 28.15 -15.15
CA LYS A 113 -7.55 28.08 -15.63
C LYS A 113 -8.19 29.45 -15.86
N SER A 114 -7.49 30.54 -15.50
CA SER A 114 -7.97 31.91 -15.65
C SER A 114 -7.27 32.69 -16.78
N SER A 115 -6.62 31.99 -17.72
CA SER A 115 -6.00 32.56 -18.92
C SER A 115 -6.53 31.88 -20.17
#